data_AF-A0A520QVU2-F1
#
_entry.id   AF-A0A520QVU2-F1
#
_cell.length_a   1.000
_cell.length_b   1.000
_cell.length_c   1.000
_cell.angle_alpha   90.00
_cell.angle_beta   90.00
_cell.angle_gamma   90.00
#
_symmetry.space_group_name_H-M   'P 1'
#
loop_
_entity.id
_entity.type
_entity.pdbx_description
1 polymer ?
#
loop_
_entity_poly.entity_id
_entity_poly.type
_entity_poly.pdbx_seq_one_letter_code
_entity_poly.pdbx_strand_id
1 'polypeptide(L)'
;MSEPSLVGELITLALVYDEPWNVPVPARYAEGMAYAEAQDVWSSGVELERRRVLELLWTPQGDEGDLTPKHLYRLLHETVARAAHIEDAMKPVSEPLERIMLLGRLEVLSRLSRHLTHVAAHAAEGHADPQLVAIP
;
A
#
# COMPACT_ATOMS: atom_id res chain seq x y z
N MET A 1 7.12 0.16 28.23
CA MET A 1 6.80 -0.25 26.85
C MET A 1 7.69 0.59 25.96
N SER A 2 8.53 -0.02 25.14
CA SER A 2 9.43 0.70 24.23
C SER A 2 8.61 1.34 23.12
N GLU A 3 8.96 2.57 22.70
CA GLU A 3 8.33 3.23 21.56
C GLU A 3 8.45 2.35 20.30
N PRO A 4 7.40 2.28 19.45
CA PRO A 4 7.47 1.53 18.22
C PRO A 4 8.52 2.16 17.30
N SER A 5 9.55 1.39 16.96
CA SER A 5 10.53 1.81 15.96
C SER A 5 9.91 1.73 14.56
N LEU A 6 10.29 2.64 13.66
CA LEU A 6 9.88 2.61 12.25
C LEU A 6 10.12 1.22 11.61
N VAL A 7 11.20 0.55 12.02
CA VAL A 7 11.51 -0.83 11.63
C VAL A 7 10.42 -1.81 12.09
N GLY A 8 10.03 -1.76 13.37
CA GLY A 8 8.99 -2.62 13.92
C GLY A 8 7.63 -2.41 13.25
N GLU A 9 7.30 -1.16 12.92
CA GLU A 9 6.05 -0.85 12.20
C GLU A 9 6.06 -1.36 10.75
N LEU A 10 7.18 -1.22 10.04
CA LEU A 10 7.31 -1.76 8.67
C LEU A 10 7.31 -3.29 8.64
N ILE A 11 7.92 -3.95 9.63
CA ILE A 11 7.82 -5.42 9.78
C ILE A 11 6.37 -5.84 10.05
N THR A 12 5.68 -5.13 10.97
CA THR A 12 4.27 -5.40 11.26
C THR A 12 3.42 -5.24 10.01
N LEU A 13 3.68 -4.21 9.22
CA LEU A 13 3.03 -3.99 7.93
C LEU A 13 3.32 -5.15 6.97
N ALA A 14 4.57 -5.59 6.84
CA ALA A 14 4.92 -6.72 5.96
C ALA A 14 4.17 -8.00 6.35
N LEU A 15 4.05 -8.29 7.65
CA LEU A 15 3.28 -9.44 8.16
C LEU A 15 1.79 -9.36 7.80
N VAL A 16 1.18 -8.16 7.88
CA VAL A 16 -0.22 -7.96 7.44
C VAL A 16 -0.41 -8.30 5.97
N TYR A 17 0.59 -8.00 5.12
CA TYR A 17 0.53 -8.29 3.70
C TYR A 17 0.96 -9.72 3.34
N ASP A 18 1.57 -10.47 4.25
CA ASP A 18 1.97 -11.87 4.05
C ASP A 18 0.77 -12.82 4.20
N GLU A 19 -0.20 -12.47 5.06
CA GLU A 19 -1.41 -13.27 5.28
C GLU A 19 -2.36 -13.26 4.06
N PRO A 20 -3.15 -14.34 3.85
CA PRO A 20 -4.22 -14.36 2.87
C PRO A 20 -5.21 -13.22 3.13
N TRP A 21 -5.37 -12.34 2.14
CA TRP A 21 -6.11 -11.09 2.35
C TRP A 21 -7.45 -11.09 1.63
N ASN A 22 -8.53 -11.09 2.39
CA ASN A 22 -9.87 -10.91 1.83
C ASN A 22 -10.21 -9.40 1.78
N VAL A 23 -9.97 -8.78 0.64
CA VAL A 23 -10.30 -7.37 0.42
C VAL A 23 -11.72 -7.29 -0.15
N PRO A 24 -12.71 -6.76 0.60
CA PRO A 24 -14.07 -6.64 0.10
C PRO A 24 -14.13 -5.63 -1.04
N VAL A 25 -15.01 -5.87 -2.01
CA VAL A 25 -15.30 -4.93 -3.09
C VAL A 25 -16.00 -3.69 -2.51
N PRO A 26 -15.43 -2.49 -2.64
CA PRO A 26 -16.10 -1.25 -2.25
C PRO A 26 -17.43 -1.07 -2.98
N ALA A 27 -18.45 -0.55 -2.29
CA ALA A 27 -19.78 -0.33 -2.86
C ALA A 27 -19.77 0.52 -4.16
N ARG A 28 -18.81 1.44 -4.29
CA ARG A 28 -18.59 2.26 -5.50
C ARG A 28 -18.24 1.45 -6.76
N TYR A 29 -17.88 0.17 -6.62
CA TYR A 29 -17.59 -0.74 -7.73
C TYR A 29 -18.65 -1.84 -7.90
N ALA A 30 -19.74 -1.80 -7.11
CA ALA A 30 -20.76 -2.86 -7.10
C ALA A 30 -21.42 -3.08 -8.46
N GLU A 31 -21.62 -2.01 -9.26
CA GLU A 31 -22.17 -2.13 -10.62
C GLU A 31 -21.28 -2.95 -11.55
N GLY A 32 -19.96 -2.89 -11.36
CA GLY A 32 -19.00 -3.70 -12.11
C GLY A 32 -19.01 -5.18 -11.73
N MET A 33 -19.64 -5.56 -10.62
CA MET A 33 -19.65 -6.94 -10.10
C MET A 33 -20.81 -7.79 -10.61
N ALA A 34 -21.56 -7.31 -11.61
CA ALA A 34 -22.68 -8.05 -12.19
C ALA A 34 -22.26 -9.32 -12.97
N TYR A 35 -20.98 -9.46 -13.33
CA TYR A 35 -20.45 -10.61 -14.04
C TYR A 35 -20.18 -11.79 -13.09
N ALA A 36 -20.43 -13.01 -13.55
CA ALA A 36 -20.26 -14.22 -12.73
C ALA A 36 -18.82 -14.39 -12.22
N GLU A 37 -17.84 -14.01 -13.03
CA GLU A 37 -16.41 -14.13 -12.76
C GLU A 37 -15.80 -12.91 -12.06
N ALA A 38 -16.59 -11.84 -11.84
CA ALA A 38 -16.07 -10.58 -11.32
C ALA A 38 -15.36 -10.73 -9.97
N GLN A 39 -15.89 -11.58 -9.10
CA GLN A 39 -15.32 -11.82 -7.77
C GLN A 39 -13.95 -12.50 -7.84
N ASP A 40 -13.78 -13.47 -8.75
CA ASP A 40 -12.53 -14.19 -8.93
C ASP A 40 -11.46 -13.29 -9.55
N VAL A 41 -11.87 -12.46 -10.51
CA VAL A 41 -10.99 -11.49 -11.17
C VAL A 41 -10.57 -10.37 -10.22
N TRP A 42 -11.48 -9.87 -9.38
CA TRP A 42 -11.17 -8.95 -8.29
C TRP A 42 -10.13 -9.55 -7.34
N SER A 43 -10.37 -10.78 -6.89
CA SER A 43 -9.50 -11.49 -5.94
C SER A 43 -8.11 -11.72 -6.54
N SER A 44 -8.05 -12.03 -7.84
CA SER A 44 -6.79 -12.13 -8.59
C SER A 44 -6.04 -10.80 -8.65
N GLY A 45 -6.75 -9.70 -8.90
CA GLY A 45 -6.15 -8.35 -8.86
C GLY A 45 -5.59 -8.00 -7.48
N VAL A 46 -6.35 -8.28 -6.43
CA VAL A 46 -5.91 -8.08 -5.04
C VAL A 46 -4.64 -8.88 -4.75
N GLU A 47 -4.62 -10.18 -5.09
CA GLU A 47 -3.49 -11.05 -4.83
C GLU A 47 -2.23 -10.62 -5.59
N LEU A 48 -2.37 -10.24 -6.87
CA LEU A 48 -1.26 -9.76 -7.69
C LEU A 48 -0.57 -8.53 -7.08
N GLU A 49 -1.36 -7.54 -6.65
CA GLU A 49 -0.77 -6.35 -6.05
C GLU A 49 -0.30 -6.60 -4.61
N ARG A 50 -0.97 -7.49 -3.84
CA ARG A 50 -0.51 -7.89 -2.50
C ARG A 50 0.90 -8.48 -2.55
N ARG A 51 1.15 -9.42 -3.47
CA ARG A 51 2.50 -10.02 -3.66
C ARG A 51 3.55 -8.98 -4.02
N ARG A 52 3.22 -8.05 -4.93
CA ARG A 52 4.12 -6.95 -5.28
C ARG A 52 4.44 -6.06 -4.08
N VAL A 53 3.43 -5.73 -3.27
CA VAL A 53 3.63 -4.94 -2.05
C VAL A 53 4.52 -5.69 -1.07
N LEU A 54 4.32 -6.99 -0.91
CA LEU A 54 5.13 -7.84 -0.06
C LEU A 54 6.60 -7.88 -0.54
N GLU A 55 6.84 -8.03 -1.84
CA GLU A 55 8.17 -7.91 -2.44
C GLU A 55 8.80 -6.54 -2.13
N LEU A 56 8.04 -5.46 -2.31
CA LEU A 56 8.51 -4.10 -2.04
C LEU A 56 8.90 -3.90 -0.57
N LEU A 57 8.09 -4.42 0.37
CA LEU A 57 8.33 -4.31 1.81
C LEU A 57 9.52 -5.17 2.28
N TRP A 58 9.74 -6.34 1.66
CA TRP A 58 10.83 -7.25 2.02
C TRP A 58 12.13 -7.03 1.27
N THR A 59 12.14 -6.27 0.18
CA THR A 59 13.37 -6.08 -0.60
C THR A 59 14.42 -5.42 0.31
N PRO A 60 15.57 -6.06 0.57
CA PRO A 60 16.67 -5.44 1.30
C PRO A 60 17.27 -4.36 0.41
N GLN A 61 17.24 -3.11 0.87
CA GLN A 61 17.51 -1.96 0.01
C GLN A 61 18.63 -1.09 0.59
N GLY A 62 19.87 -1.45 0.26
CA GLY A 62 21.09 -0.68 0.56
C GLY A 62 21.87 -1.17 1.79
N ASP A 63 23.13 -0.75 1.87
CA ASP A 63 24.11 -1.15 2.91
C ASP A 63 23.51 -1.08 4.31
N GLU A 64 23.81 -2.14 5.07
CA GLU A 64 23.36 -2.46 6.41
C GLU A 64 22.99 -1.24 7.29
N GLY A 65 21.72 -1.14 7.67
CA GLY A 65 21.37 -0.65 9.00
C GLY A 65 20.37 0.50 9.12
N ASP A 66 20.06 1.25 8.07
CA ASP A 66 19.29 2.50 8.25
C ASP A 66 17.97 2.52 7.44
N LEU A 67 16.97 1.84 8.00
CA LEU A 67 15.55 2.06 7.70
C LEU A 67 15.13 3.45 8.21
N THR A 68 15.53 4.48 7.47
CA THR A 68 15.31 5.89 7.78
C THR A 68 13.95 6.38 7.26
N PRO A 69 13.47 7.58 7.67
CA PRO A 69 12.30 8.22 7.06
C PRO A 69 12.36 8.30 5.53
N LYS A 70 13.56 8.36 4.93
CA LYS A 70 13.74 8.32 3.46
C LYS A 70 13.18 7.04 2.84
N HIS A 71 13.30 5.90 3.52
CA HIS A 71 12.74 4.63 3.06
C HIS A 71 11.22 4.71 2.99
N LEU A 72 10.58 5.25 4.02
CA LEU A 72 9.14 5.44 4.07
C LEU A 72 8.63 6.39 2.98
N TYR A 73 9.31 7.52 2.77
CA TYR A 73 8.99 8.44 1.67
C TYR A 73 9.10 7.78 0.31
N ARG A 74 10.11 6.93 0.10
CA ARG A 74 10.25 6.17 -1.13
C ARG A 74 9.10 5.17 -1.31
N LEU A 75 8.74 4.41 -0.28
CA LEU A 75 7.60 3.48 -0.34
C LEU A 75 6.29 4.22 -0.71
N LEU A 76 6.05 5.37 -0.10
CA LEU A 76 4.91 6.24 -0.43
C LEU A 76 4.96 6.70 -1.89
N HIS A 77 6.11 7.19 -2.36
CA HIS A 77 6.29 7.65 -3.73
C HIS A 77 6.07 6.52 -4.75
N GLU A 78 6.63 5.33 -4.52
CA GLU A 78 6.42 4.17 -5.37
C GLU A 78 4.96 3.70 -5.38
N THR A 79 4.28 3.77 -4.24
CA THR A 79 2.85 3.45 -4.11
C THR A 79 2.01 4.40 -4.96
N VAL A 80 2.25 5.71 -4.85
CA VAL A 80 1.53 6.74 -5.62
C VAL A 80 1.82 6.63 -7.12
N ALA A 81 3.09 6.48 -7.51
CA ALA A 81 3.49 6.32 -8.90
C ALA A 81 2.85 5.08 -9.54
N ARG A 82 2.78 3.97 -8.78
CA ARG A 82 2.11 2.76 -9.25
C ARG A 82 0.60 2.96 -9.40
N ALA A 83 -0.05 3.61 -8.45
CA ALA A 83 -1.48 3.89 -8.52
C ALA A 83 -1.81 4.73 -9.77
N ALA A 84 -1.05 5.80 -10.00
CA ALA A 84 -1.19 6.65 -11.18
C ALA A 84 -0.98 5.86 -12.49
N HIS A 85 -0.01 4.95 -12.53
CA HIS A 85 0.22 4.09 -13.69
C HIS A 85 -0.94 3.14 -13.96
N ILE A 86 -1.54 2.54 -12.93
CA ILE A 86 -2.71 1.66 -13.08
C ILE A 86 -3.94 2.47 -13.51
N GLU A 87 -4.14 3.66 -12.95
CA GLU A 87 -5.23 4.57 -13.36
C GLU A 87 -5.09 4.96 -14.84
N ASP A 88 -3.88 5.25 -15.30
CA ASP A 88 -3.62 5.55 -16.72
C ASP A 88 -3.86 4.34 -17.62
N ALA A 89 -3.38 3.16 -17.21
CA ALA A 89 -3.61 1.89 -17.91
C ALA A 89 -5.09 1.52 -18.00
N MET A 90 -5.92 1.97 -17.04
CA MET A 90 -7.36 1.70 -17.01
C MET A 90 -8.17 2.61 -17.95
N LYS A 91 -7.62 3.75 -18.41
CA LYS A 91 -8.32 4.67 -19.33
C LYS A 91 -8.69 4.02 -20.68
N PRO A 92 -7.79 3.29 -21.38
CA PRO A 92 -8.12 2.64 -22.64
C PRO A 92 -8.88 1.31 -22.50
N VAL A 93 -9.06 0.79 -21.28
CA VAL A 93 -9.65 -0.54 -21.05
C VAL A 93 -11.17 -0.50 -21.24
N SER A 94 -11.65 -1.15 -22.30
CA SER A 94 -13.07 -1.39 -22.56
C SER A 94 -13.59 -2.69 -21.95
N GLU A 95 -12.70 -3.66 -21.68
CA GLU A 95 -13.07 -4.97 -21.15
C GLU A 95 -13.44 -4.89 -19.66
N PRO A 96 -14.68 -5.25 -19.26
CA PRO A 96 -15.15 -5.09 -17.88
C PRO A 96 -14.34 -5.89 -16.85
N LEU A 97 -13.98 -7.13 -17.17
CA LEU A 97 -13.22 -8.00 -16.27
C LEU A 97 -11.79 -7.48 -16.07
N GLU A 98 -11.12 -7.02 -17.14
CA GLU A 98 -9.79 -6.42 -17.02
C GLU A 98 -9.84 -5.16 -16.12
N ARG A 99 -10.88 -4.34 -16.28
CA ARG A 99 -11.11 -3.18 -15.41
C ARG A 99 -11.27 -3.57 -13.94
N ILE A 100 -12.04 -4.63 -13.64
CA ILE A 100 -12.23 -5.13 -12.27
C ILE A 100 -10.90 -5.61 -11.66
N MET A 101 -10.06 -6.29 -12.44
CA MET A 101 -8.73 -6.71 -11.98
C MET A 101 -7.88 -5.51 -11.59
N LEU A 102 -7.85 -4.46 -12.42
CA LEU A 102 -7.11 -3.23 -12.13
C LEU A 102 -7.66 -2.50 -10.90
N LEU A 103 -8.98 -2.49 -10.70
CA LEU A 103 -9.62 -1.94 -9.50
C LEU A 103 -9.23 -2.69 -8.22
N GLY A 104 -9.16 -4.03 -8.26
CA GLY A 104 -8.67 -4.83 -7.13
C GLY A 104 -7.24 -4.46 -6.74
N ARG A 105 -6.38 -4.22 -7.74
CA ARG A 105 -5.00 -3.75 -7.53
C ARG A 105 -4.95 -2.34 -6.92
N LEU A 106 -5.77 -1.42 -7.41
CA LEU A 106 -5.85 -0.05 -6.87
C LEU A 106 -6.31 -0.02 -5.41
N GLU A 107 -7.24 -0.89 -5.02
CA GLU A 107 -7.70 -0.96 -3.63
C GLU A 107 -6.58 -1.40 -2.68
N VAL A 108 -5.71 -2.32 -3.10
CA VAL A 108 -4.50 -2.71 -2.34
C VAL A 108 -3.55 -1.53 -2.15
N LEU A 109 -3.29 -0.75 -3.21
CA LEU A 109 -2.42 0.43 -3.14
C LEU A 109 -3.02 1.55 -2.28
N SER A 110 -4.35 1.74 -2.33
CA SER A 110 -5.05 2.68 -1.47
C SER A 110 -4.90 2.32 0.01
N ARG A 111 -4.98 1.02 0.34
CA ARG A 111 -4.73 0.51 1.69
C ARG A 111 -3.27 0.70 2.11
N LEU A 112 -2.33 0.38 1.22
CA LEU A 112 -0.91 0.55 1.50
C LEU A 112 -0.58 2.01 1.80
N SER A 113 -1.07 2.94 0.97
CA SER A 113 -0.87 4.38 1.17
C SER A 113 -1.37 4.84 2.54
N ARG A 114 -2.56 4.37 2.97
CA ARG A 114 -3.09 4.67 4.32
C ARG A 114 -2.21 4.10 5.42
N HIS A 115 -1.77 2.85 5.29
CA HIS A 115 -0.89 2.23 6.28
C HIS A 115 0.45 2.95 6.38
N LEU A 116 1.11 3.26 5.26
CA LEU A 116 2.38 3.99 5.25
C LEU A 116 2.23 5.42 5.80
N THR A 117 1.10 6.08 5.55
CA THR A 117 0.80 7.39 6.14
C THR A 117 0.65 7.31 7.66
N HIS A 118 0.01 6.26 8.17
CA HIS A 118 -0.11 6.01 9.61
C HIS A 118 1.26 5.74 10.24
N VAL A 119 2.09 4.92 9.59
CA VAL A 119 3.49 4.67 10.02
C VAL A 119 4.31 5.96 10.05
N ALA A 120 4.10 6.85 9.07
CA ALA A 120 4.78 8.14 9.03
C ALA A 120 4.38 9.05 10.20
N ALA A 121 3.09 9.07 10.55
CA ALA A 121 2.57 9.85 11.65
C ALA A 121 3.14 9.37 13.00
N HIS A 122 3.13 8.07 13.25
CA HIS A 122 3.71 7.48 14.47
C HIS A 122 5.22 7.71 14.60
N ALA A 123 5.95 7.58 13.50
CA ALA A 123 7.38 7.88 13.50
C ALA A 123 7.66 9.36 13.84
N ALA A 124 6.83 10.29 13.38
CA ALA A 124 6.95 11.71 13.71
C ALA A 124 6.57 12.03 15.16
N GLU A 125 5.56 11.36 15.72
CA GLU A 125 5.14 11.52 17.12
C GLU A 125 6.19 10.97 18.12
N GLY A 126 6.84 9.85 17.80
CA GLY A 126 7.98 9.34 18.58
C GLY A 126 9.28 10.16 18.44
N HIS A 127 9.33 11.11 17.50
CA HIS A 127 10.44 12.05 17.33
C HIS A 127 10.11 13.46 17.86
N ALA A 128 9.01 13.62 18.59
CA ALA A 128 8.70 14.86 19.29
C ALA A 128 9.63 15.07 20.50
N ASP A 129 10.90 15.32 20.23
CA ASP A 129 11.74 16.10 21.14
C ASP A 129 11.16 17.53 21.16
N PRO A 130 10.70 18.06 22.32
CA PRO A 130 10.06 19.38 22.41
C PRO A 130 10.97 20.56 22.00
N GLN A 131 12.20 20.33 21.54
CA GLN A 131 13.13 21.40 21.15
C GLN A 131 13.16 21.76 19.66
N LEU A 132 12.42 21.08 18.77
CA LEU A 132 12.39 21.42 17.33
C LEU A 132 11.22 22.34 16.91
N VAL A 133 10.39 22.81 17.84
CA VAL A 133 9.46 23.93 17.58
C VAL A 133 10.16 25.26 17.87
N ALA A 134 11.21 25.54 17.10
CA ALA A 134 11.73 26.89 16.97
C ALA A 134 12.32 27.05 15.57
N ILE A 135 11.48 27.50 14.64
CA ILE A 135 11.95 28.24 13.47
C ILE A 135 11.16 29.57 13.48
N PRO A 136 11.85 30.73 13.42
CA PRO A 136 11.23 32.05 13.45
C PRO A 136 10.35 32.36 12.24
#